data_AF-A0A2D5MMN2-F1
#
_entry.id   AF-A0A2D5MMN2-F1
#
_cell.length_a   1.000
_cell.length_b   1.000
_cell.length_c   1.000
_cell.angle_alpha   90.00
_cell.angle_beta   90.00
_cell.angle_gamma   90.00
#
_symmetry.space_group_name_H-M   'P 1'
#
loop_
_entity.id
_entity.type
_entity.pdbx_description
1 polymer ?
#
loop_
_entity_poly.entity_id
_entity_poly.type
_entity_poly.pdbx_seq_one_letter_code
_entity_poly.pdbx_strand_id
1 'polypeptide(L)'
;MATCIAIPICALGASVGYFIQATYHANRVPAALLLALLFLMGFEKVESPKPTSFAVTSTIDVNAPPETVWQNVVSFSELPPVEDWLFKTGLAYPIRAKINGTGVGAIRHCEFSTGPFVEPITIWNEPNHLRFGVTSMPQPMQEWTFYKHIHPPHLDGYFKTTQGEFRLKSIGNEQTRLHGTTWYENDLSPALYWKIWSDFLIHRIHLRVLKHVKYLSEKKN
;
A
#
# COMPACT_ATOMS: atom_id res chain seq x y z
N MET A 1 -4.97 -13.39 -3.73
CA MET A 1 -5.57 -12.17 -4.32
C MET A 1 -5.80 -12.34 -5.81
N ALA A 2 -4.80 -12.63 -6.64
CA ALA A 2 -5.02 -12.83 -8.09
C ALA A 2 -6.02 -13.97 -8.45
N THR A 3 -6.21 -14.95 -7.56
CA THR A 3 -7.16 -16.06 -7.75
C THR A 3 -8.60 -15.62 -8.03
N CYS A 4 -9.06 -14.51 -7.44
CA CYS A 4 -10.43 -14.03 -7.64
C CYS A 4 -10.71 -13.60 -9.08
N ILE A 5 -9.70 -13.11 -9.80
CA ILE A 5 -9.81 -12.78 -11.24
C ILE A 5 -9.38 -13.94 -12.12
N ALA A 6 -8.42 -14.76 -11.68
CA ALA A 6 -7.91 -15.87 -12.47
C ALA A 6 -8.96 -16.98 -12.67
N ILE A 7 -9.70 -17.37 -11.62
CA ILE A 7 -10.71 -18.43 -11.70
C ILE A 7 -11.78 -18.16 -12.78
N PRO A 8 -12.48 -17.01 -12.79
CA PRO A 8 -13.50 -16.75 -13.80
C PRO A 8 -12.91 -16.66 -15.22
N ILE A 9 -11.72 -16.06 -15.39
CA ILE A 9 -11.05 -15.98 -16.69
C ILE A 9 -10.70 -17.39 -17.19
N CYS A 10 -10.13 -18.24 -16.33
CA CYS A 10 -9.80 -19.63 -16.67
C CYS A 10 -11.06 -20.44 -16.96
N ALA A 11 -12.14 -20.28 -16.17
CA ALA A 11 -13.41 -20.96 -16.40
C ALA A 11 -14.04 -20.57 -17.74
N LEU A 12 -13.97 -19.28 -18.11
CA LEU A 12 -14.45 -18.79 -19.40
C LEU A 12 -13.61 -19.35 -20.54
N GLY A 13 -12.27 -19.30 -20.43
CA GLY A 13 -11.35 -19.86 -21.42
C GLY A 13 -11.54 -21.37 -21.62
N ALA A 14 -11.72 -22.12 -20.52
CA ALA A 14 -11.99 -23.55 -20.55
C ALA A 14 -13.34 -23.85 -21.21
N SER A 15 -14.37 -23.05 -20.92
CA SER A 15 -15.71 -23.21 -21.52
C SER A 15 -15.66 -22.97 -23.04
N VAL A 16 -14.99 -21.90 -23.48
CA VAL A 16 -14.78 -21.62 -24.91
C VAL A 16 -14.01 -22.75 -25.59
N GLY A 17 -12.93 -23.23 -24.97
CA GLY A 17 -12.15 -24.36 -25.48
C GLY A 17 -12.97 -25.64 -25.63
N TYR A 18 -13.81 -25.96 -24.64
CA TYR A 18 -14.70 -27.12 -24.65
C TYR A 18 -15.70 -27.06 -25.82
N PHE A 19 -16.37 -25.92 -26.02
CA PHE A 19 -17.33 -25.79 -27.13
C PHE A 19 -16.67 -25.85 -28.51
N ILE A 20 -15.46 -25.31 -28.66
CA ILE A 20 -14.69 -25.43 -29.92
C ILE A 20 -14.37 -26.90 -30.20
N GLN A 21 -13.87 -27.64 -29.21
CA GLN A 21 -13.59 -29.08 -29.34
C GLN A 21 -14.86 -29.88 -29.67
N ALA A 22 -15.98 -29.59 -29.00
CA ALA A 22 -17.24 -30.30 -29.19
C ALA A 22 -17.85 -30.07 -30.58
N THR A 23 -17.58 -28.92 -31.19
CA THR A 23 -18.15 -28.55 -32.51
C THR A 23 -17.25 -28.97 -33.68
N TYR A 24 -15.93 -29.02 -33.48
CA TYR A 24 -14.95 -29.44 -34.49
C TYR A 24 -14.28 -30.76 -34.09
N HIS A 25 -14.61 -31.85 -34.79
CA HIS A 25 -13.79 -33.08 -34.84
C HIS A 25 -12.49 -32.84 -35.65
N ALA A 26 -11.75 -31.77 -35.33
CA ALA A 26 -10.49 -31.47 -35.98
C ALA A 26 -9.38 -32.30 -35.30
N ASN A 27 -8.93 -33.36 -35.97
CA ASN A 27 -7.81 -34.19 -35.51
C ASN A 27 -6.46 -33.43 -35.38
N ARG A 28 -6.41 -32.13 -35.68
CA ARG A 28 -5.23 -31.27 -35.57
C ARG A 28 -5.63 -29.85 -35.20
N VAL A 29 -5.05 -29.31 -34.12
CA VAL A 29 -5.07 -27.86 -33.87
C VAL A 29 -4.37 -27.18 -35.06
N PRO A 30 -5.00 -26.24 -35.77
CA PRO A 30 -4.35 -25.58 -36.90
C PRO A 30 -3.12 -24.83 -36.39
N ALA A 31 -1.96 -25.04 -37.04
CA ALA A 31 -0.73 -24.32 -36.68
C ALA A 31 -0.92 -22.80 -36.66
N ALA A 32 -1.84 -22.28 -37.48
CA ALA A 32 -2.24 -20.88 -37.49
C ALA A 32 -2.82 -20.37 -36.15
N LEU A 33 -3.53 -21.22 -35.39
CA LEU A 33 -4.10 -20.85 -34.09
C LEU A 33 -3.01 -20.74 -33.02
N LEU A 34 -2.05 -21.69 -33.03
CA LEU A 34 -0.87 -21.63 -32.17
C LEU A 34 0.01 -20.42 -32.51
N LEU A 35 0.17 -20.14 -33.80
CA LEU A 35 0.91 -18.97 -34.28
C LEU A 35 0.22 -17.66 -33.85
N ALA A 36 -1.11 -17.59 -33.95
CA ALA A 36 -1.88 -16.43 -33.50
C ALA A 36 -1.76 -16.19 -31.99
N LEU A 37 -1.78 -17.26 -31.17
CA LEU A 37 -1.53 -17.16 -29.72
C LEU A 37 -0.12 -16.65 -29.41
N LEU A 38 0.90 -17.11 -30.14
CA LEU A 38 2.28 -16.63 -29.98
C LEU A 38 2.40 -15.14 -30.34
N PHE A 39 1.73 -14.69 -31.41
CA PHE A 39 1.69 -13.28 -31.76
C PHE A 39 0.97 -12.44 -30.70
N LEU A 40 -0.18 -12.91 -30.17
CA LEU A 40 -0.91 -12.21 -29.11
C LEU A 40 -0.07 -12.06 -27.83
N MET A 41 0.68 -13.10 -27.44
CA MET A 41 1.63 -13.03 -26.32
C MET A 41 2.80 -12.06 -26.58
N GLY A 42 3.29 -12.01 -27.82
CA GLY A 42 4.37 -11.09 -28.21
C GLY A 42 3.95 -9.62 -28.21
N PHE A 43 2.67 -9.32 -28.46
CA PHE A 43 2.14 -7.96 -28.47
C PHE A 43 1.89 -7.37 -27.07
N GLU A 44 1.77 -8.21 -26.04
CA GLU A 44 1.53 -7.76 -24.66
C GLU A 44 2.64 -6.86 -24.11
N LYS A 45 3.87 -6.99 -24.65
CA LYS A 45 5.05 -6.23 -24.19
C LYS A 45 5.32 -4.94 -24.97
N VAL A 46 4.54 -4.64 -26.00
CA VAL A 46 4.81 -3.48 -26.90
C VAL A 46 4.58 -2.16 -26.18
N GLU A 47 3.70 -2.12 -25.16
CA GLU A 47 3.47 -0.94 -24.35
C GLU A 47 3.31 -1.37 -22.89
N SER A 48 4.36 -1.18 -22.08
CA SER A 48 4.23 -1.33 -20.64
C SER A 48 3.24 -0.25 -20.15
N PRO A 49 2.13 -0.63 -19.49
CA PRO A 49 1.21 0.34 -18.95
C PRO A 49 1.97 1.28 -18.02
N LYS A 50 1.66 2.58 -18.06
CA LYS A 50 2.21 3.51 -17.07
C LYS A 50 1.61 3.18 -15.70
N PRO A 51 2.41 3.20 -14.62
CA PRO A 51 1.89 3.03 -13.27
C PRO A 51 0.74 4.01 -13.01
N THR A 52 -0.37 3.51 -12.47
CA THR A 52 -1.52 4.35 -12.15
C THR A 52 -1.38 4.87 -10.72
N SER A 53 -1.49 6.18 -10.55
CA SER A 53 -1.45 6.81 -9.22
C SER A 53 -2.81 6.80 -8.54
N PHE A 54 -2.81 6.43 -7.27
CA PHE A 54 -4.00 6.43 -6.41
C PHE A 54 -3.69 7.10 -5.07
N ALA A 55 -4.77 7.44 -4.35
CA ALA A 55 -4.69 7.98 -3.00
C ALA A 55 -5.73 7.29 -2.12
N VAL A 56 -5.36 7.05 -0.87
CA VAL A 56 -6.24 6.51 0.16
C VAL A 56 -6.15 7.35 1.43
N THR A 57 -7.30 7.71 1.98
CA THR A 57 -7.40 8.50 3.22
C THR A 57 -8.10 7.67 4.28
N SER A 58 -7.58 7.71 5.50
CA SER A 58 -8.18 7.09 6.68
C SER A 58 -8.32 8.14 7.77
N THR A 59 -9.35 8.02 8.58
CA THR A 59 -9.71 9.06 9.55
C THR A 59 -10.02 8.45 10.91
N ILE A 60 -9.65 9.14 11.98
CA ILE A 60 -10.08 8.84 13.34
C ILE A 60 -10.36 10.14 14.09
N ASP A 61 -11.29 10.08 15.04
CA ASP A 61 -11.53 11.17 15.98
C ASP A 61 -10.75 10.90 17.28
N VAL A 62 -10.02 11.92 17.74
CA VAL A 62 -9.16 11.89 18.92
C VAL A 62 -9.67 12.90 19.95
N ASN A 63 -9.86 12.45 21.18
CA ASN A 63 -10.29 13.27 22.33
C ASN A 63 -9.09 14.00 22.95
N ALA A 64 -8.40 14.80 22.13
CA ALA A 64 -7.31 15.66 22.53
C ALA A 64 -7.26 16.90 21.61
N PRO A 65 -6.72 18.04 22.08
CA PRO A 65 -6.54 19.23 21.26
C PRO A 65 -5.48 18.98 20.16
N PRO A 66 -5.54 19.70 19.01
CA PRO A 66 -4.65 19.46 17.87
C PRO A 66 -3.16 19.52 18.22
N GLU A 67 -2.78 20.37 19.17
CA GLU A 67 -1.40 20.55 19.63
C GLU A 67 -0.84 19.28 20.28
N THR A 68 -1.66 18.60 21.10
CA THR A 68 -1.28 17.31 21.71
C THR A 68 -1.20 16.21 20.66
N VAL A 69 -2.15 16.19 19.72
CA VAL A 69 -2.14 15.20 18.63
C VAL A 69 -0.94 15.40 17.71
N TRP A 70 -0.59 16.66 17.42
CA TRP A 70 0.54 17.02 16.57
C TRP A 70 1.86 16.44 17.07
N GLN A 71 2.14 16.56 18.38
CA GLN A 71 3.35 16.01 19.00
C GLN A 71 3.51 14.51 18.74
N ASN A 72 2.39 13.76 18.76
CA ASN A 72 2.38 12.31 18.53
C ASN A 72 2.30 11.92 17.05
N VAL A 73 1.92 12.84 16.15
CA VAL A 73 1.88 12.62 14.68
C VAL A 73 3.25 12.84 14.04
N VAL A 74 3.97 13.87 14.49
CA VAL A 74 5.32 14.21 14.00
C VAL A 74 6.30 13.08 14.27
N SER A 75 6.23 12.50 15.47
CA SER A 75 6.98 11.33 15.88
C SER A 75 6.17 10.53 16.88
N PHE A 76 6.26 9.20 16.82
CA PHE A 76 5.63 8.32 17.80
C PHE A 76 6.60 7.26 18.28
N SER A 77 6.43 6.87 19.54
CA SER A 77 7.18 5.79 20.16
C SER A 77 6.82 4.43 19.54
N GLU A 78 7.43 3.37 20.06
CA GLU A 78 7.20 2.03 19.52
C GLU A 78 5.74 1.60 19.66
N LEU A 79 5.14 1.21 18.53
CA LEU A 79 3.78 0.69 18.51
C LEU A 79 3.71 -0.62 19.28
N PRO A 80 2.58 -0.92 19.95
CA PRO A 80 2.38 -2.20 20.61
C PRO A 80 2.48 -3.36 19.60
N PRO A 81 2.75 -4.59 20.06
CA PRO A 81 2.82 -5.77 19.21
C PRO A 81 1.62 -5.90 18.25
N VAL A 82 1.85 -6.52 17.09
CA VAL A 82 0.81 -6.68 16.06
C VAL A 82 -0.26 -7.68 16.51
N GLU A 83 -1.48 -7.19 16.70
CA GLU A 83 -2.65 -8.04 16.96
C GLU A 83 -3.31 -8.53 15.66
N ASP A 84 -3.22 -7.74 14.60
CA ASP A 84 -3.83 -8.02 13.30
C ASP A 84 -3.17 -9.21 12.61
N TRP A 85 -3.96 -10.21 12.23
CA TRP A 85 -3.48 -11.39 11.51
C TRP A 85 -2.83 -11.01 10.18
N LEU A 86 -3.24 -9.91 9.56
CA LEU A 86 -2.72 -9.45 8.28
C LEU A 86 -1.21 -9.21 8.34
N PHE A 87 -0.70 -8.64 9.43
CA PHE A 87 0.72 -8.34 9.61
C PHE A 87 1.56 -9.58 9.89
N LYS A 88 0.93 -10.73 10.15
CA LYS A 88 1.61 -12.03 10.25
C LYS A 88 1.84 -12.69 8.89
N THR A 89 1.26 -12.17 7.82
CA THR A 89 1.41 -12.71 6.45
C THR A 89 2.72 -12.32 5.78
N GLY A 90 3.56 -11.51 6.44
CA GLY A 90 4.79 -10.96 5.88
C GLY A 90 4.65 -9.53 5.35
N LEU A 91 3.44 -8.96 5.35
CA LEU A 91 3.22 -7.56 4.98
C LEU A 91 4.04 -6.61 5.88
N ALA A 92 4.72 -5.64 5.26
CA ALA A 92 5.44 -4.61 5.99
C ALA A 92 4.48 -3.77 6.85
N TYR A 93 4.85 -3.51 8.10
CA TYR A 93 4.05 -2.69 9.02
C TYR A 93 4.91 -1.75 9.86
N PRO A 94 4.36 -0.59 10.30
CA PRO A 94 5.09 0.40 11.06
C PRO A 94 5.35 -0.06 12.49
N ILE A 95 6.57 0.21 12.96
CA ILE A 95 7.07 -0.09 14.31
C ILE A 95 7.25 1.20 15.11
N ARG A 96 7.85 2.24 14.53
CA ARG A 96 8.07 3.56 15.18
C ARG A 96 8.41 4.62 14.13
N ALA A 97 8.27 5.90 14.48
CA ALA A 97 8.72 6.99 13.63
C ALA A 97 9.53 8.03 14.42
N LYS A 98 10.70 8.37 13.89
CA LYS A 98 11.58 9.41 14.45
C LYS A 98 11.77 10.52 13.44
N ILE A 99 11.89 11.76 13.91
CA ILE A 99 12.19 12.90 13.04
C ILE A 99 13.53 13.52 13.42
N ASN A 100 14.33 13.84 12.41
CA ASN A 100 15.58 14.56 12.56
C ASN A 100 15.40 15.97 11.98
N GLY A 101 15.48 16.98 12.84
CA GLY A 101 15.21 18.38 12.51
C GLY A 101 13.75 18.78 12.74
N THR A 102 13.44 20.02 12.41
CA THR A 102 12.10 20.64 12.55
C THR A 102 11.77 21.47 11.32
N GLY A 103 10.50 21.55 10.96
CA GLY A 103 10.06 22.33 9.80
C GLY A 103 10.22 21.61 8.46
N VAL A 104 10.03 22.36 7.36
CA VAL A 104 10.24 21.87 5.99
C VAL A 104 11.72 21.52 5.79
N GLY A 105 11.99 20.37 5.18
CA GLY A 105 13.34 19.84 5.00
C GLY A 105 13.83 18.93 6.14
N ALA A 106 13.11 18.86 7.26
CA ALA A 106 13.35 17.82 8.25
C ALA A 106 13.14 16.42 7.63
N ILE A 107 13.81 15.40 8.18
CA ILE A 107 13.72 14.03 7.64
C ILE A 107 13.07 13.13 8.67
N ARG A 108 11.91 12.58 8.32
CA ARG A 108 11.24 11.57 9.12
C ARG A 108 11.70 10.17 8.68
N HIS A 109 12.12 9.37 9.64
CA HIS A 109 12.51 7.98 9.47
C HIS A 109 11.44 7.11 10.11
N CYS A 110 10.68 6.40 9.28
CA CYS A 110 9.63 5.50 9.74
C CYS A 110 10.11 4.06 9.62
N GLU A 111 10.33 3.40 10.75
CA GLU A 111 10.83 2.03 10.80
C GLU A 111 9.66 1.05 10.58
N PHE A 112 9.76 0.21 9.55
CA PHE A 112 8.84 -0.88 9.30
C PHE A 112 9.52 -2.24 9.57
N SER A 113 8.71 -3.29 9.68
CA SER A 113 9.20 -4.68 9.86
C SER A 113 10.16 -5.16 8.77
N THR A 114 10.13 -4.58 7.57
CA THR A 114 11.00 -4.92 6.44
C THR A 114 12.10 -3.88 6.17
N GLY A 115 12.21 -2.84 6.99
CA GLY A 115 13.22 -1.78 6.85
C GLY A 115 12.64 -0.36 6.95
N PRO A 116 13.47 0.68 6.82
CA PRO A 116 13.05 2.06 7.03
C PRO A 116 12.50 2.74 5.76
N PHE A 117 11.49 3.58 5.96
CA PHE A 117 11.15 4.66 5.03
C PHE A 117 11.97 5.93 5.35
N VAL A 118 12.40 6.64 4.31
CA VAL A 118 13.03 7.97 4.41
C VAL A 118 12.09 9.02 3.81
N GLU A 119 11.53 9.84 4.69
CA GLU A 119 10.38 10.70 4.42
C GLU A 119 10.73 12.18 4.67
N PRO A 120 11.29 12.90 3.68
CA PRO A 120 11.55 14.33 3.84
C PRO A 120 10.24 15.12 3.93
N ILE A 121 10.18 16.01 4.92
CA ILE A 121 9.04 16.90 5.13
C ILE A 121 8.98 17.95 4.01
N THR A 122 7.84 18.01 3.33
CA THR A 122 7.54 18.98 2.26
C THR A 122 6.58 20.08 2.71
N ILE A 123 5.73 19.81 3.71
CA ILE A 123 4.86 20.82 4.34
C ILE A 123 4.92 20.64 5.85
N TRP A 124 5.17 21.75 6.57
CA TRP A 124 5.10 21.84 8.02
C TRP A 124 4.24 23.04 8.42
N ASN A 125 2.98 22.80 8.75
CA ASN A 125 2.06 23.81 9.25
C ASN A 125 1.48 23.31 10.56
N GLU A 126 2.22 23.54 11.64
CA GLU A 126 1.87 23.13 12.99
C GLU A 126 0.67 23.95 13.53
N PRO A 127 -0.34 23.31 14.16
CA PRO A 127 -0.53 21.87 14.40
C PRO A 127 -1.40 21.17 13.33
N ASN A 128 -1.69 21.81 12.21
CA ASN A 128 -2.81 21.42 11.33
C ASN A 128 -2.44 20.48 10.18
N HIS A 129 -1.22 20.56 9.64
CA HIS A 129 -0.88 19.88 8.38
C HIS A 129 0.61 19.53 8.30
N LEU A 130 0.87 18.23 8.15
CA LEU A 130 2.20 17.68 7.91
C LEU A 130 2.16 16.86 6.61
N ARG A 131 3.01 17.19 5.63
CA ARG A 131 3.18 16.40 4.40
C ARG A 131 4.64 16.05 4.20
N PHE A 132 4.88 14.85 3.69
CA PHE A 132 6.21 14.33 3.42
C PHE A 132 6.21 13.54 2.10
N GLY A 133 7.34 13.60 1.41
CA GLY A 133 7.60 12.71 0.27
C GLY A 133 8.18 11.38 0.74
N VAL A 134 8.37 10.44 -0.18
CA VAL A 134 9.10 9.20 0.06
C VAL A 134 10.29 9.15 -0.90
N THR A 135 11.50 9.17 -0.34
CA THR A 135 12.75 9.08 -1.12
C THR A 135 13.33 7.67 -1.12
N SER A 136 13.05 6.91 -0.07
CA SER A 136 13.41 5.50 0.06
C SER A 136 12.29 4.76 0.80
N MET A 137 11.95 3.56 0.35
CA MET A 137 11.00 2.65 0.98
C MET A 137 11.58 1.24 1.05
N PRO A 138 11.23 0.44 2.07
CA PRO A 138 11.60 -0.96 2.15
C PRO A 138 10.75 -1.81 1.20
N GLN A 139 11.07 -3.10 1.12
CA GLN A 139 10.21 -4.08 0.46
C GLN A 139 8.81 -4.08 1.09
N PRO A 140 7.72 -4.08 0.29
CA PRO A 140 6.36 -3.98 0.82
C PRO A 140 5.94 -5.22 1.62
N MET A 141 6.65 -6.33 1.47
CA MET A 141 6.46 -7.54 2.26
C MET A 141 7.72 -8.41 2.27
N GLN A 142 7.75 -9.37 3.19
CA GLN A 142 8.71 -10.46 3.24
C GLN A 142 8.00 -11.77 2.91
N GLU A 143 8.50 -12.49 1.91
CA GLU A 143 7.93 -13.78 1.53
C GLU A 143 8.16 -14.87 2.57
N TRP A 144 7.23 -15.83 2.59
CA TRP A 144 7.37 -17.06 3.36
C TRP A 144 8.28 -18.01 2.59
N THR A 145 9.55 -17.99 2.96
CA THR A 145 10.57 -18.84 2.35
C THR A 145 11.49 -19.45 3.40
N PHE A 146 11.99 -20.65 3.10
CA PHE A 146 13.01 -21.31 3.92
C PHE A 146 14.36 -20.58 3.86
N TYR A 147 14.59 -19.79 2.81
CA TYR A 147 15.85 -19.10 2.57
C TYR A 147 15.81 -17.70 3.19
N LYS A 148 16.83 -17.35 3.98
CA LYS A 148 16.84 -16.12 4.79
C LYS A 148 16.85 -14.82 3.99
N HIS A 149 17.43 -14.81 2.80
CA HIS A 149 17.63 -13.60 1.99
C HIS A 149 17.29 -13.86 0.53
N ILE A 150 16.01 -13.86 0.19
CA ILE A 150 15.52 -13.83 -1.19
C ILE A 150 14.96 -12.45 -1.47
N HIS A 151 15.30 -11.91 -2.64
CA HIS A 151 14.74 -10.67 -3.17
C HIS A 151 13.95 -11.03 -4.43
N PRO A 152 12.64 -11.30 -4.29
CA PRO A 152 11.79 -11.69 -5.40
C PRO A 152 11.58 -10.50 -6.34
N PRO A 153 11.82 -10.64 -7.65
CA PRO A 153 11.69 -9.52 -8.59
C PRO A 153 10.30 -8.86 -8.63
N HIS A 154 9.25 -9.57 -8.22
CA HIS A 154 7.88 -9.06 -8.25
C HIS A 154 7.53 -8.16 -7.05
N LEU A 155 8.43 -8.02 -6.07
CA LEU A 155 8.29 -7.02 -5.01
C LEU A 155 8.92 -5.66 -5.39
N ASP A 156 9.72 -5.64 -6.46
CA ASP A 156 10.42 -4.45 -6.93
C ASP A 156 9.61 -3.71 -8.01
N GLY A 157 9.27 -2.45 -7.74
CA GLY A 157 8.73 -1.52 -8.74
C GLY A 157 7.23 -1.59 -9.00
N TYR A 158 6.54 -2.66 -8.62
CA TYR A 158 5.10 -2.83 -8.89
C TYR A 158 4.18 -2.01 -7.97
N PHE A 159 4.65 -1.68 -6.77
CA PHE A 159 3.93 -0.83 -5.82
C PHE A 159 4.92 0.14 -5.20
N LYS A 160 4.61 1.44 -5.27
CA LYS A 160 5.49 2.48 -4.76
C LYS A 160 4.70 3.54 -4.03
N THR A 161 5.03 3.78 -2.76
CA THR A 161 4.51 4.94 -2.02
C THR A 161 5.29 6.18 -2.44
N THR A 162 4.58 7.26 -2.78
CA THR A 162 5.21 8.50 -3.26
C THR A 162 5.16 9.60 -2.21
N GLN A 163 4.05 9.70 -1.49
CA GLN A 163 3.81 10.77 -0.51
C GLN A 163 2.90 10.28 0.61
N GLY A 164 3.03 10.91 1.77
CA GLY A 164 2.07 10.78 2.86
C GLY A 164 1.76 12.12 3.52
N GLU A 165 0.62 12.18 4.19
CA GLU A 165 0.10 13.40 4.79
C GLU A 165 -0.73 13.11 6.03
N PHE A 166 -0.59 13.97 7.03
CA PHE A 166 -1.49 14.07 8.16
C PHE A 166 -2.15 15.44 8.19
N ARG A 167 -3.49 15.46 8.26
CA ARG A 167 -4.28 16.67 8.53
C ARG A 167 -5.02 16.55 9.84
N LEU A 168 -4.89 17.56 10.66
CA LEU A 168 -5.58 17.70 11.93
C LEU A 168 -6.62 18.80 11.75
N LYS A 169 -7.87 18.50 12.11
CA LYS A 169 -8.96 19.47 12.12
C LYS A 169 -9.62 19.46 13.49
N SER A 170 -9.61 20.60 14.17
CA SER A 170 -10.41 20.76 15.40
C SER A 170 -11.90 20.61 15.06
N ILE A 171 -12.60 19.78 15.83
CA ILE A 171 -14.05 19.55 15.70
C ILE A 171 -14.80 19.86 17.01
N GLY A 172 -14.11 20.38 18.02
CA GLY A 172 -14.65 20.78 19.32
C GLY A 172 -13.53 21.24 20.26
N ASN A 173 -13.88 21.68 21.49
CA ASN A 173 -12.91 22.28 22.43
C ASN A 173 -11.72 21.39 22.81
N GLU A 174 -11.88 20.06 22.76
CA GLU A 174 -10.79 19.09 23.02
C GLU A 174 -10.90 17.87 22.10
N GLN A 175 -11.36 18.07 20.87
CA GLN A 175 -11.49 16.98 19.90
C GLN A 175 -10.88 17.35 18.56
N THR A 176 -10.08 16.43 18.03
CA THR A 176 -9.37 16.58 16.76
C THR A 176 -9.73 15.42 15.84
N ARG A 177 -10.15 15.73 14.63
CA ARG A 177 -10.25 14.76 13.55
C ARG A 177 -8.89 14.67 12.86
N LEU A 178 -8.29 13.49 12.92
CA LEU A 178 -7.00 13.18 12.32
C LEU A 178 -7.21 12.38 11.03
N HIS A 179 -6.80 12.95 9.91
CA HIS A 179 -6.78 12.30 8.61
C HIS A 179 -5.35 11.89 8.24
N GLY A 180 -5.16 10.63 7.86
CA GLY A 180 -3.92 10.13 7.25
C GLY A 180 -4.17 9.78 5.79
N THR A 181 -3.42 10.40 4.87
CA THR A 181 -3.51 10.14 3.42
C THR A 181 -2.18 9.63 2.91
N THR A 182 -2.22 8.61 2.05
CA THR A 182 -1.04 8.08 1.36
C THR A 182 -1.32 8.06 -0.14
N TRP A 183 -0.37 8.56 -0.93
CA TRP A 183 -0.34 8.44 -2.38
C TRP A 183 0.61 7.33 -2.78
N TYR A 184 0.17 6.52 -3.74
CA TYR A 184 0.96 5.41 -4.26
C TYR A 184 0.77 5.24 -5.76
N GLU A 185 1.77 4.66 -6.40
CA GLU A 185 1.76 4.21 -7.78
C GLU A 185 1.60 2.69 -7.79
N ASN A 186 0.70 2.20 -8.65
CA ASN A 186 0.44 0.79 -8.85
C ASN A 186 0.67 0.42 -10.32
N ASP A 187 1.57 -0.52 -10.55
CA ASP A 187 1.90 -1.09 -11.87
C ASP A 187 1.31 -2.50 -12.07
N LEU A 188 0.38 -2.91 -11.20
CA LEU A 188 -0.33 -4.18 -11.34
C LEU A 188 -1.61 -4.02 -12.18
N SER A 189 -1.78 -4.91 -13.16
CA SER A 189 -2.97 -4.96 -14.01
C SER A 189 -3.94 -6.09 -13.60
N PRO A 190 -5.27 -5.87 -13.70
CA PRO A 190 -5.95 -4.59 -13.95
C PRO A 190 -5.87 -3.62 -12.76
N ALA A 191 -5.55 -2.35 -13.00
CA ALA A 191 -5.24 -1.37 -11.94
C ALA A 191 -6.37 -1.20 -10.90
N LEU A 192 -7.64 -1.13 -11.34
CA LEU A 192 -8.79 -0.96 -10.44
C LEU A 192 -8.99 -2.16 -9.51
N TYR A 193 -8.70 -3.37 -9.99
CA TYR A 193 -8.79 -4.57 -9.18
C TYR A 193 -7.77 -4.52 -8.04
N TRP A 194 -6.52 -4.20 -8.37
CA TRP A 194 -5.44 -4.11 -7.39
C TRP A 194 -5.60 -2.94 -6.43
N LYS A 195 -6.18 -1.81 -6.88
CA LYS A 195 -6.54 -0.68 -6.02
C LYS A 195 -7.38 -1.10 -4.81
N ILE A 196 -8.36 -1.99 -5.00
CA ILE A 196 -9.23 -2.47 -3.91
C ILE A 196 -8.38 -3.10 -2.79
N TRP A 197 -7.43 -3.93 -3.17
CA TRP A 197 -6.52 -4.59 -2.23
C TRP A 197 -5.52 -3.61 -1.62
N SER A 198 -4.86 -2.79 -2.44
CA SER A 198 -3.91 -1.78 -1.97
C SER A 198 -4.54 -0.82 -0.98
N ASP A 199 -5.71 -0.27 -1.28
CA ASP A 199 -6.44 0.62 -0.38
C ASP A 199 -6.80 -0.08 0.93
N PHE A 200 -7.27 -1.32 0.86
CA PHE A 200 -7.60 -2.11 2.06
C PHE A 200 -6.36 -2.30 2.96
N LEU A 201 -5.21 -2.67 2.39
CA LEU A 201 -3.97 -2.89 3.14
C LEU A 201 -3.45 -1.59 3.76
N ILE A 202 -3.37 -0.52 2.97
CA ILE A 202 -2.89 0.79 3.45
C ILE A 202 -3.84 1.35 4.50
N HIS A 203 -5.16 1.19 4.35
CA HIS A 203 -6.14 1.59 5.35
C HIS A 203 -5.89 0.91 6.71
N ARG A 204 -5.52 -0.38 6.71
CA ARG A 204 -5.20 -1.12 7.95
C ARG A 204 -3.90 -0.63 8.57
N ILE A 205 -2.89 -0.32 7.76
CA ILE A 205 -1.64 0.32 8.21
C ILE A 205 -1.92 1.70 8.82
N HIS A 206 -2.72 2.53 8.15
CA HIS A 206 -3.16 3.82 8.67
C HIS A 206 -3.84 3.67 10.01
N LEU A 207 -4.85 2.80 10.12
CA LEU A 207 -5.59 2.63 11.36
C LEU A 207 -4.68 2.17 12.51
N ARG A 208 -3.63 1.38 12.24
CA ARG A 208 -2.64 1.01 13.27
C ARG A 208 -1.91 2.23 13.81
N VAL A 209 -1.42 3.12 12.94
CA VAL A 209 -0.73 4.36 13.34
C VAL A 209 -1.70 5.33 14.00
N LEU A 210 -2.84 5.61 13.38
CA LEU A 210 -3.83 6.57 13.85
C LEU A 210 -4.42 6.18 15.21
N LYS A 211 -4.68 4.89 15.46
CA LYS A 211 -5.13 4.40 16.77
C LYS A 211 -4.03 4.54 17.83
N HIS A 212 -2.77 4.34 17.46
CA HIS A 212 -1.65 4.52 18.39
C HIS A 212 -1.48 6.00 18.77
N VAL A 213 -1.53 6.90 17.79
CA VAL A 213 -1.53 8.36 18.02
C VAL A 213 -2.70 8.76 18.92
N LYS A 214 -3.91 8.25 18.65
CA LYS A 214 -5.09 8.47 19.51
C LYS A 214 -4.81 8.03 20.94
N TYR A 215 -4.30 6.81 21.14
CA TYR A 215 -3.97 6.28 22.46
C TYR A 215 -2.96 7.17 23.20
N LEU A 216 -1.87 7.59 22.55
CA LEU A 216 -0.86 8.47 23.15
C LEU A 216 -1.41 9.85 23.48
N SER A 217 -2.30 10.39 22.65
CA SER A 217 -2.83 11.75 22.82
C SER A 217 -3.94 11.82 23.87
N GLU A 218 -4.71 10.74 24.06
CA GLU A 218 -5.81 10.66 25.03
C GLU A 218 -5.34 10.20 26.42
N LYS A 219 -4.15 9.61 26.50
CA LYS A 219 -3.55 9.22 27.78
C LYS A 219 -3.13 10.49 28.53
N LYS A 220 -3.98 10.93 29.47
CA LYS A 220 -3.62 11.97 30.43
C LYS A 220 -2.34 11.56 31.16
N ASN A 221 -1.34 12.44 31.16
CA ASN A 221 -0.30 12.44 32.19
C ASN A 221 -0.94 12.71 33.56
#